data_AF-A0A9P1DM04-F1
#
_entry.id   AF-A0A9P1DM04-F1
#
_cell.length_a   1.000
_cell.length_b   1.000
_cell.length_c   1.000
_cell.angle_alpha   90.00
_cell.angle_beta   90.00
_cell.angle_gamma   90.00
#
_symmetry.space_group_name_H-M   'P 1'
#
loop_
_entity.id
_entity.type
_entity.pdbx_description
1 polymer ?
#
loop_
_entity_poly.entity_id
_entity_poly.type
_entity_poly.pdbx_seq_one_letter_code
_entity_poly.pdbx_strand_id
1 'polypeptide(L)'
;CRMVRALCRVQYLKKPLLNAIKRRVRSPEVDGLSPRLFSQLLSDLRRLRFIDAPMLQDMLRHWRFHEKLEEVSAFDLSLLLIAFARSSMRDEDSVSAIGRALRQKSSEVSASAAAGSLYALALLDVTDETGVFLVAKVLPRCLGQSSNQELVNIAFALVVLDLPGGELLSFALERLAPQAESLDTVGVHALRIVAHAVKYPEALRPRMRQSFEDVEVKRRCVKGLQQVLLKTHRMVIQCPTMSSKLQKALERYFQELQVPHLHEQAVGPYVPDFVLPLKIAVEVDGYTHFYAFSQRLTAKSELKRRILRALGWGVVSLPHFHWLELGHQEKLVFLIEQIEEVSQSSFSVVQRTPLEGFSPPLHRSFDRRPKGKLYGHQR
;
A
#
# COMPACT_ATOMS: atom_id res chain seq x y z
N CYS A 1 -5.91 -16.33 22.63
CA CYS A 1 -6.90 -15.97 21.57
C CYS A 1 -8.11 -15.16 22.09
N ARG A 2 -8.96 -15.70 22.99
CA ARG A 2 -10.20 -15.00 23.45
C ARG A 2 -9.95 -13.58 23.99
N MET A 3 -8.91 -13.41 24.82
CA MET A 3 -8.52 -12.10 25.33
C MET A 3 -8.16 -11.12 24.20
N VAL A 4 -7.30 -11.52 23.25
CA VAL A 4 -6.90 -10.68 22.11
C VAL A 4 -8.12 -10.27 21.28
N ARG A 5 -9.06 -11.19 21.04
CA ARG A 5 -10.32 -10.91 20.35
C ARG A 5 -11.17 -9.89 21.11
N ALA A 6 -11.30 -10.02 22.43
CA ALA A 6 -12.02 -9.05 23.26
C ALA A 6 -11.38 -7.66 23.15
N LEU A 7 -10.06 -7.57 23.30
CA LEU A 7 -9.30 -6.32 23.14
C LEU A 7 -9.50 -5.70 21.76
N CYS A 8 -9.50 -6.52 20.70
CA CYS A 8 -9.75 -6.07 19.34
C CYS A 8 -11.17 -5.48 19.16
N ARG A 9 -12.19 -6.09 19.77
CA ARG A 9 -13.58 -5.59 19.69
C ARG A 9 -13.74 -4.22 20.36
N VAL A 10 -13.07 -4.00 21.48
CA VAL A 10 -13.12 -2.73 22.22
C VAL A 10 -11.99 -1.76 21.86
N GLN A 11 -11.17 -2.07 20.85
CA GLN A 11 -10.00 -1.29 20.42
C GLN A 11 -9.05 -0.90 21.57
N TYR A 12 -8.85 -1.79 22.54
CA TYR A 12 -8.08 -1.48 23.74
C TYR A 12 -6.58 -1.75 23.57
N LEU A 13 -5.77 -0.69 23.70
CA LEU A 13 -4.32 -0.71 23.47
C LEU A 13 -3.54 -0.29 24.71
N LYS A 14 -3.34 -1.21 25.67
CA LYS A 14 -2.38 -0.99 26.78
C LYS A 14 -1.05 -1.69 26.52
N LYS A 15 0.02 -0.91 26.43
CA LYS A 15 1.38 -1.39 26.12
C LYS A 15 1.87 -2.56 27.00
N PRO A 16 1.69 -2.57 28.33
CA PRO A 16 2.13 -3.72 29.15
C PRO A 16 1.40 -5.02 28.80
N LEU A 17 0.09 -4.94 28.54
CA LEU A 17 -0.73 -6.08 28.17
C LEU A 17 -0.35 -6.60 26.78
N LEU A 18 -0.16 -5.69 25.82
CA LEU A 18 0.30 -6.02 24.48
C LEU A 18 1.69 -6.68 24.53
N ASN A 19 2.62 -6.19 25.34
CA ASN A 19 3.93 -6.83 25.54
C ASN A 19 3.80 -8.24 26.14
N ALA A 20 2.89 -8.45 27.09
CA ALA A 20 2.63 -9.79 27.63
C ALA A 20 2.05 -10.73 26.56
N ILE A 21 1.15 -10.23 25.70
CA ILE A 21 0.64 -10.97 24.54
C ILE A 21 1.80 -11.31 23.58
N LYS A 22 2.66 -10.34 23.25
CA LYS A 22 3.82 -10.54 22.36
C LYS A 22 4.72 -11.67 22.84
N ARG A 23 5.01 -11.74 24.15
CA ARG A 23 5.80 -12.83 24.73
C ARG A 23 5.13 -14.20 24.58
N ARG A 24 3.83 -14.29 24.87
CA ARG A 24 3.08 -15.55 24.77
C ARG A 24 2.93 -16.04 23.34
N VAL A 25 2.63 -15.17 22.38
CA VAL A 25 2.43 -15.62 20.99
C VAL A 25 3.75 -15.93 20.27
N ARG A 26 4.89 -15.51 20.84
CA ARG A 26 6.23 -15.93 20.38
C ARG A 26 6.76 -17.15 21.14
N SER A 27 5.95 -17.79 21.99
CA SER A 27 6.33 -19.02 22.67
C SER A 27 5.82 -20.26 21.92
N PRO A 28 6.36 -21.45 22.20
CA PRO A 28 5.85 -22.71 21.64
C PRO A 28 4.38 -23.02 21.94
N GLU A 29 3.74 -22.28 22.87
CA GLU A 29 2.30 -22.44 23.18
C GLU A 29 1.40 -22.27 21.96
N VAL A 30 1.85 -21.54 20.93
CA VAL A 30 1.06 -21.37 19.71
C VAL A 30 0.92 -22.66 18.90
N ASP A 31 1.81 -23.65 19.07
CA ASP A 31 1.75 -24.93 18.34
C ASP A 31 0.42 -25.65 18.58
N GLY A 32 -0.11 -25.57 19.80
CA GLY A 32 -1.40 -26.18 20.17
C GLY A 32 -2.64 -25.49 19.59
N LEU A 33 -2.49 -24.39 18.83
CA LEU A 33 -3.62 -23.72 18.21
C LEU A 33 -4.09 -24.43 16.95
N SER A 34 -5.41 -24.64 16.82
CA SER A 34 -6.00 -25.06 15.55
C SER A 34 -5.79 -24.00 14.45
N PRO A 35 -5.79 -24.38 13.16
CA PRO A 35 -5.70 -23.46 12.02
C PRO A 35 -6.62 -22.24 12.14
N ARG A 36 -7.88 -22.47 12.51
CA ARG A 36 -8.88 -21.42 12.69
C ARG A 36 -8.55 -20.45 13.84
N LEU A 37 -8.02 -20.94 14.94
CA LEU A 37 -7.65 -20.09 16.08
C LEU A 37 -6.38 -19.29 15.78
N PHE A 38 -5.45 -19.87 15.04
CA PHE A 38 -4.21 -19.21 14.62
C PHE A 38 -4.48 -18.09 13.62
N SER A 39 -5.21 -18.36 12.53
CA SER A 39 -5.60 -17.36 11.52
C SER A 39 -6.38 -16.19 12.16
N GLN A 40 -7.29 -16.51 13.08
CA GLN A 40 -8.05 -15.51 13.82
C GLN A 40 -7.16 -14.66 14.73
N LEU A 41 -6.22 -15.28 15.45
CA LEU A 41 -5.28 -14.58 16.31
C LEU A 41 -4.47 -13.57 15.49
N LEU A 42 -3.96 -13.97 14.32
CA LEU A 42 -3.25 -13.08 13.40
C LEU A 42 -4.14 -11.92 12.93
N SER A 43 -5.39 -12.20 12.54
CA SER A 43 -6.36 -11.18 12.14
C SER A 43 -6.67 -10.18 13.25
N ASP A 44 -6.82 -10.65 14.50
CA ASP A 44 -7.11 -9.79 15.65
C ASP A 44 -5.89 -8.94 16.04
N LEU A 45 -4.68 -9.53 16.06
CA LEU A 45 -3.42 -8.80 16.28
C LEU A 45 -3.19 -7.72 15.20
N ARG A 46 -3.51 -8.04 13.95
CA ARG A 46 -3.49 -7.09 12.83
C ARG A 46 -4.46 -5.93 13.04
N ARG A 47 -5.70 -6.20 13.44
CA ARG A 47 -6.70 -5.14 13.72
C ARG A 47 -6.26 -4.22 14.86
N LEU A 48 -5.53 -4.76 15.84
CA LEU A 48 -4.89 -4.01 16.91
C LEU A 48 -3.60 -3.28 16.48
N ARG A 49 -3.15 -3.43 15.22
CA ARG A 49 -1.88 -2.91 14.69
C ARG A 49 -0.67 -3.37 15.54
N PHE A 50 -0.72 -4.60 16.02
CA PHE A 50 0.25 -5.16 16.96
C PHE A 50 0.92 -6.45 16.45
N ILE A 51 1.02 -6.60 15.14
CA ILE A 51 1.81 -7.64 14.48
C ILE A 51 2.85 -6.99 13.57
N ASP A 52 4.10 -7.42 13.71
CA ASP A 52 5.23 -7.05 12.87
C ASP A 52 5.81 -8.31 12.20
N ALA A 53 6.70 -8.14 11.21
CA ALA A 53 7.25 -9.28 10.48
C ALA A 53 8.06 -10.24 11.38
N PRO A 54 8.94 -9.79 12.30
CA PRO A 54 9.63 -10.71 13.21
C PRO A 54 8.67 -11.54 14.07
N MET A 55 7.62 -10.92 14.61
CA MET A 55 6.61 -11.61 15.39
C MET A 55 5.83 -12.62 14.55
N LEU A 56 5.44 -12.27 13.31
CA LEU A 56 4.78 -13.18 12.39
C LEU A 56 5.68 -14.38 12.06
N GLN A 57 6.96 -14.15 11.77
CA GLN A 57 7.93 -15.20 11.47
C GLN A 57 8.09 -16.19 12.63
N ASP A 58 8.22 -15.70 13.86
CA ASP A 58 8.32 -16.56 15.05
C ASP A 58 7.02 -17.35 15.29
N MET A 59 5.86 -16.70 15.12
CA MET A 59 4.56 -17.36 15.24
C MET A 59 4.41 -18.50 14.23
N LEU A 60 4.79 -18.29 12.96
CA LEU A 60 4.72 -19.30 11.91
C LEU A 60 5.68 -20.46 12.17
N ARG A 61 6.91 -20.17 12.65
CA ARG A 61 7.90 -21.18 13.04
C ARG A 61 7.34 -22.08 14.15
N HIS A 62 6.84 -21.49 15.23
CA HIS A 62 6.32 -22.26 16.36
C HIS A 62 5.01 -22.99 16.05
N TRP A 63 4.17 -22.43 15.16
CA TRP A 63 2.92 -23.08 14.77
C TRP A 63 3.10 -24.23 13.78
N ARG A 64 4.33 -24.47 13.28
CA ARG A 64 4.66 -25.47 12.24
C ARG A 64 3.87 -25.26 10.96
N PHE A 65 3.93 -24.02 10.46
CA PHE A 65 3.13 -23.53 9.36
C PHE A 65 3.03 -24.47 8.14
N HIS A 66 4.14 -25.06 7.68
CA HIS A 66 4.13 -25.94 6.50
C HIS A 66 3.44 -27.29 6.76
N GLU A 67 3.53 -27.83 7.97
CA GLU A 67 2.90 -29.12 8.32
C GLU A 67 1.38 -29.01 8.37
N LYS A 68 0.86 -27.86 8.83
CA LYS A 68 -0.58 -27.67 9.07
C LYS A 68 -1.33 -27.04 7.90
N LEU A 69 -0.63 -26.65 6.83
CA LEU A 69 -1.20 -25.82 5.77
C LEU A 69 -2.37 -26.50 5.03
N GLU A 70 -2.29 -27.81 4.86
CA GLU A 70 -3.32 -28.61 4.20
C GLU A 70 -4.64 -28.63 4.99
N GLU A 71 -4.59 -28.51 6.31
CA GLU A 71 -5.77 -28.47 7.20
C GLU A 71 -6.45 -27.10 7.23
N VAL A 72 -5.78 -26.05 6.72
CA VAL A 72 -6.30 -24.68 6.75
C VAL A 72 -7.40 -24.50 5.72
N SER A 73 -8.57 -24.00 6.14
CA SER A 73 -9.69 -23.68 5.24
C SER A 73 -9.33 -22.60 4.20
N ALA A 74 -10.02 -22.56 3.07
CA ALA A 74 -9.81 -21.52 2.05
C ALA A 74 -9.95 -20.08 2.61
N PHE A 75 -10.90 -19.88 3.53
CA PHE A 75 -11.08 -18.60 4.21
C PHE A 75 -9.88 -18.24 5.09
N ASP A 76 -9.38 -19.20 5.87
CA ASP A 76 -8.25 -18.97 6.77
C ASP A 76 -6.93 -18.79 6.00
N LEU A 77 -6.75 -19.48 4.86
CA LEU A 77 -5.62 -19.26 3.95
C LEU A 77 -5.56 -17.81 3.45
N SER A 78 -6.71 -17.22 3.09
CA SER A 78 -6.80 -15.80 2.73
C SER A 78 -6.39 -14.88 3.90
N LEU A 79 -6.78 -15.21 5.13
CA LEU A 79 -6.33 -14.46 6.32
C LEU A 79 -4.82 -14.57 6.55
N LEU A 80 -4.21 -15.72 6.27
CA LEU A 80 -2.75 -15.88 6.32
C LEU A 80 -2.08 -14.95 5.31
N LEU A 81 -2.50 -14.96 4.03
CA LEU A 81 -1.95 -14.04 3.02
C LEU A 81 -2.07 -12.57 3.46
N ILE A 82 -3.21 -12.19 4.01
CA ILE A 82 -3.43 -10.83 4.53
C ILE A 82 -2.48 -10.52 5.70
N ALA A 83 -2.14 -11.49 6.55
CA ALA A 83 -1.18 -11.31 7.63
C ALA A 83 0.24 -11.03 7.08
N PHE A 84 0.70 -11.81 6.09
CA PHE A 84 1.99 -11.55 5.40
C PHE A 84 2.00 -10.15 4.79
N ALA A 85 0.96 -9.80 4.02
CA ALA A 85 0.83 -8.49 3.36
C ALA A 85 0.87 -7.32 4.35
N ARG A 86 0.26 -7.47 5.52
CA ARG A 86 0.12 -6.39 6.51
C ARG A 86 1.34 -6.25 7.42
N SER A 87 2.11 -7.31 7.56
CA SER A 87 3.45 -7.27 8.16
C SER A 87 4.54 -6.87 7.16
N SER A 88 4.19 -6.56 5.90
CA SER A 88 5.13 -6.30 4.81
C SER A 88 6.16 -7.43 4.65
N MET A 89 5.78 -8.68 4.91
CA MET A 89 6.69 -9.83 4.86
C MET A 89 6.50 -10.57 3.54
N ARG A 90 7.39 -10.31 2.57
CA ARG A 90 7.37 -10.91 1.23
C ARG A 90 8.19 -12.19 1.18
N ASP A 91 7.74 -13.20 1.90
CA ASP A 91 8.27 -14.56 1.84
C ASP A 91 7.55 -15.32 0.72
N GLU A 92 8.18 -15.35 -0.46
CA GLU A 92 7.58 -15.93 -1.67
C GLU A 92 7.29 -17.43 -1.52
N ASP A 93 8.10 -18.18 -0.78
CA ASP A 93 7.94 -19.62 -0.60
C ASP A 93 6.69 -19.92 0.23
N SER A 94 6.55 -19.24 1.36
CA SER A 94 5.36 -19.35 2.22
C SER A 94 4.09 -18.87 1.50
N VAL A 95 4.17 -17.75 0.78
CA VAL A 95 3.04 -17.20 0.00
C VAL A 95 2.62 -18.16 -1.11
N SER A 96 3.59 -18.73 -1.84
CA SER A 96 3.33 -19.72 -2.89
C SER A 96 2.76 -21.01 -2.33
N ALA A 97 3.20 -21.45 -1.15
CA ALA A 97 2.63 -22.61 -0.47
C ALA A 97 1.15 -22.37 -0.11
N ILE A 98 0.81 -21.21 0.47
CA ILE A 98 -0.58 -20.82 0.74
C ILE A 98 -1.38 -20.80 -0.56
N GLY A 99 -0.80 -20.24 -1.61
CA GLY A 99 -1.38 -20.21 -2.94
C GLY A 99 -1.73 -21.58 -3.49
N ARG A 100 -0.82 -22.56 -3.40
CA ARG A 100 -1.07 -23.96 -3.78
C ARG A 100 -2.22 -24.58 -2.99
N ALA A 101 -2.20 -24.44 -1.66
CA ALA A 101 -3.26 -24.94 -0.80
C ALA A 101 -4.62 -24.29 -1.11
N LEU A 102 -4.64 -23.01 -1.48
CA LEU A 102 -5.86 -22.30 -1.87
C LEU A 102 -6.41 -22.82 -3.21
N ARG A 103 -5.53 -23.11 -4.18
CA ARG A 103 -5.94 -23.69 -5.48
C ARG A 103 -6.55 -25.09 -5.32
N GLN A 104 -6.01 -25.92 -4.42
CA GLN A 104 -6.56 -27.24 -4.12
C GLN A 104 -7.98 -27.14 -3.54
N LYS A 105 -8.29 -26.07 -2.78
CA LYS A 105 -9.61 -25.81 -2.18
C LYS A 105 -10.48 -24.87 -3.04
N SER A 106 -10.30 -24.89 -4.36
CA SER A 106 -10.94 -23.94 -5.29
C SER A 106 -12.45 -23.75 -5.13
N SER A 107 -13.19 -24.83 -4.84
CA SER A 107 -14.64 -24.82 -4.65
C SER A 107 -15.10 -24.12 -3.37
N GLU A 108 -14.22 -24.00 -2.37
CA GLU A 108 -14.50 -23.36 -1.08
C GLU A 108 -14.17 -21.87 -1.07
N VAL A 109 -13.52 -21.35 -2.13
CA VAL A 109 -13.05 -19.96 -2.17
C VAL A 109 -14.23 -19.02 -2.37
N SER A 110 -14.65 -18.35 -1.28
CA SER A 110 -15.67 -17.31 -1.31
C SER A 110 -15.20 -16.03 -2.01
N ALA A 111 -16.13 -15.14 -2.37
CA ALA A 111 -15.83 -13.81 -2.91
C ALA A 111 -14.85 -13.02 -2.02
N SER A 112 -15.08 -13.07 -0.71
CA SER A 112 -14.24 -12.41 0.29
C SER A 112 -12.84 -13.01 0.35
N ALA A 113 -12.75 -14.35 0.33
CA ALA A 113 -11.47 -15.04 0.33
C ALA A 113 -10.66 -14.71 -0.95
N ALA A 114 -11.31 -14.71 -2.12
CA ALA A 114 -10.70 -14.38 -3.40
C ALA A 114 -10.21 -12.93 -3.47
N ALA A 115 -11.07 -11.97 -3.16
CA ALA A 115 -10.71 -10.54 -3.16
C ALA A 115 -9.61 -10.23 -2.14
N GLY A 116 -9.70 -10.80 -0.93
CA GLY A 116 -8.68 -10.66 0.11
C GLY A 116 -7.33 -11.26 -0.30
N SER A 117 -7.34 -12.44 -0.92
CA SER A 117 -6.12 -13.12 -1.39
C SER A 117 -5.47 -12.35 -2.54
N LEU A 118 -6.24 -11.94 -3.55
CA LEU A 118 -5.71 -11.16 -4.68
C LEU A 118 -5.12 -9.83 -4.21
N TYR A 119 -5.81 -9.13 -3.30
CA TYR A 119 -5.31 -7.90 -2.71
C TYR A 119 -4.04 -8.12 -1.87
N ALA A 120 -3.95 -9.21 -1.12
CA ALA A 120 -2.74 -9.56 -0.38
C ALA A 120 -1.56 -9.85 -1.32
N LEU A 121 -1.77 -10.63 -2.38
CA LEU A 121 -0.76 -10.87 -3.43
C LEU A 121 -0.28 -9.58 -4.08
N ALA A 122 -1.21 -8.66 -4.35
CA ALA A 122 -0.88 -7.32 -4.86
C ALA A 122 -0.01 -6.53 -3.89
N LEU A 123 -0.35 -6.50 -2.60
CA LEU A 123 0.46 -5.81 -1.60
C LEU A 123 1.83 -6.46 -1.39
N LEU A 124 1.94 -7.76 -1.61
CA LEU A 124 3.19 -8.51 -1.52
C LEU A 124 3.99 -8.49 -2.82
N ASP A 125 3.47 -7.90 -3.90
CA ASP A 125 4.11 -7.93 -5.21
C ASP A 125 4.51 -9.36 -5.63
N VAL A 126 3.59 -10.31 -5.45
CA VAL A 126 3.74 -11.71 -5.85
C VAL A 126 2.74 -12.00 -6.97
N THR A 127 3.27 -12.25 -8.17
CA THR A 127 2.49 -12.59 -9.35
C THR A 127 2.82 -14.03 -9.73
N ASP A 128 2.12 -14.98 -9.11
CA ASP A 128 2.29 -16.41 -9.32
C ASP A 128 1.04 -17.03 -9.99
N GLU A 129 1.04 -18.36 -10.11
CA GLU A 129 -0.12 -19.12 -10.59
C GLU A 129 -1.39 -18.87 -9.77
N THR A 130 -1.26 -18.52 -8.49
CA THR A 130 -2.41 -18.21 -7.61
C THR A 130 -3.14 -16.96 -8.10
N GLY A 131 -2.41 -15.89 -8.40
CA GLY A 131 -2.99 -14.66 -8.95
C GLY A 131 -3.73 -14.92 -10.26
N VAL A 132 -3.10 -15.65 -11.19
CA VAL A 132 -3.70 -16.04 -12.47
C VAL A 132 -4.94 -16.91 -12.26
N PHE A 133 -4.88 -17.89 -11.35
CA PHE A 133 -6.01 -18.76 -11.02
C PHE A 133 -7.20 -17.97 -10.45
N LEU A 134 -6.95 -17.05 -9.51
CA LEU A 134 -8.00 -16.23 -8.90
C LEU A 134 -8.71 -15.38 -9.96
N VAL A 135 -7.95 -14.72 -10.83
CA VAL A 135 -8.45 -13.89 -11.93
C VAL A 135 -9.20 -14.73 -12.96
N ALA A 136 -8.63 -15.85 -13.42
CA ALA A 136 -9.20 -16.61 -14.53
C ALA A 136 -10.35 -17.55 -14.14
N LYS A 137 -10.40 -18.04 -12.89
CA LYS A 137 -11.32 -19.13 -12.50
C LYS A 137 -12.28 -18.77 -11.37
N VAL A 138 -11.84 -17.99 -10.39
CA VAL A 138 -12.63 -17.75 -9.16
C VAL A 138 -13.43 -16.46 -9.26
N LEU A 139 -12.77 -15.33 -9.49
CA LEU A 139 -13.39 -14.01 -9.50
C LEU A 139 -14.56 -13.86 -10.50
N PRO A 140 -14.50 -14.39 -11.73
CA PRO A 140 -15.62 -14.30 -12.68
C PRO A 140 -16.93 -14.87 -12.11
N ARG A 141 -16.85 -15.87 -11.23
CA ARG A 141 -18.02 -16.56 -10.65
C ARG A 141 -18.63 -15.80 -9.46
N CYS A 142 -17.83 -15.00 -8.76
CA CYS A 142 -18.23 -14.40 -7.48
C CYS A 142 -18.30 -12.86 -7.49
N LEU A 143 -17.81 -12.22 -8.56
CA LEU A 143 -17.84 -10.75 -8.75
C LEU A 143 -19.26 -10.16 -8.63
N GLY A 144 -20.29 -10.89 -9.07
CA GLY A 144 -21.68 -10.45 -8.96
C GLY A 144 -22.21 -10.36 -7.52
N GLN A 145 -21.57 -11.05 -6.58
CA GLN A 145 -21.94 -11.11 -5.16
C GLN A 145 -20.97 -10.32 -4.26
N SER A 146 -19.89 -9.78 -4.83
CA SER A 146 -18.89 -9.02 -4.07
C SER A 146 -19.47 -7.72 -3.53
N SER A 147 -19.12 -7.42 -2.28
CA SER A 147 -19.36 -6.13 -1.64
C SER A 147 -18.52 -5.01 -2.28
N ASN A 148 -18.88 -3.75 -2.03
CA ASN A 148 -18.16 -2.60 -2.56
C ASN A 148 -16.67 -2.59 -2.15
N GLN A 149 -16.36 -2.97 -0.91
CA GLN A 149 -14.98 -3.05 -0.46
C GLN A 149 -14.18 -4.16 -1.18
N GLU A 150 -14.82 -5.30 -1.46
CA GLU A 150 -14.19 -6.40 -2.20
C GLU A 150 -13.93 -6.00 -3.66
N LEU A 151 -14.87 -5.31 -4.31
CA LEU A 151 -14.70 -4.78 -5.66
C LEU A 151 -13.57 -3.74 -5.73
N VAL A 152 -13.47 -2.84 -4.75
CA VAL A 152 -12.36 -1.89 -4.63
C VAL A 152 -11.02 -2.62 -4.49
N ASN A 153 -10.96 -3.63 -3.62
CA ASN A 153 -9.76 -4.42 -3.41
C ASN A 153 -9.32 -5.15 -4.69
N ILE A 154 -10.28 -5.73 -5.43
CA ILE A 154 -10.04 -6.37 -6.72
C ILE A 154 -9.51 -5.33 -7.72
N ALA A 155 -10.18 -4.19 -7.88
CA ALA A 155 -9.78 -3.15 -8.83
C ALA A 155 -8.37 -2.62 -8.55
N PHE A 156 -8.04 -2.35 -7.29
CA PHE A 156 -6.71 -1.94 -6.87
C PHE A 156 -5.66 -3.04 -7.12
N ALA A 157 -5.98 -4.29 -6.79
CA ALA A 157 -5.06 -5.40 -6.97
C ALA A 157 -4.69 -5.63 -8.45
N LEU A 158 -5.68 -5.53 -9.35
CA LEU A 158 -5.48 -5.73 -10.78
C LEU A 158 -4.54 -4.69 -11.40
N VAL A 159 -4.57 -3.43 -10.97
CA VAL A 159 -3.64 -2.40 -11.49
C VAL A 159 -2.25 -2.46 -10.87
N VAL A 160 -2.13 -3.09 -9.69
CA VAL A 160 -0.84 -3.29 -9.01
C VAL A 160 -0.07 -4.47 -9.62
N LEU A 161 -0.76 -5.61 -9.78
CA LEU A 161 -0.21 -6.87 -10.26
C LEU A 161 0.02 -6.87 -11.77
N ASP A 162 0.86 -7.80 -12.24
CA ASP A 162 1.05 -8.05 -13.67
C ASP A 162 0.17 -9.20 -14.16
N LEU A 163 -1.15 -8.99 -14.16
CA LEU A 163 -2.13 -10.01 -14.55
C LEU A 163 -3.04 -9.48 -15.67
N PRO A 164 -3.48 -10.35 -16.60
CA PRO A 164 -4.46 -9.96 -17.62
C PRO A 164 -5.85 -9.85 -16.98
N GLY A 165 -6.23 -8.63 -16.60
CA GLY A 165 -7.39 -8.37 -15.74
C GLY A 165 -8.33 -7.27 -16.22
N GLY A 166 -8.15 -6.76 -17.44
CA GLY A 166 -8.92 -5.61 -17.95
C GLY A 166 -10.44 -5.82 -17.91
N GLU A 167 -10.93 -6.97 -18.35
CA GLU A 167 -12.37 -7.31 -18.33
C GLU A 167 -12.96 -7.43 -16.92
N LEU A 168 -12.20 -7.96 -15.95
CA LEU A 168 -12.66 -8.00 -14.57
C LEU A 168 -12.67 -6.61 -13.94
N LEU A 169 -11.67 -5.79 -14.28
CA LEU A 169 -11.58 -4.43 -13.81
C LEU A 169 -12.77 -3.59 -14.33
N SER A 170 -13.10 -3.67 -15.62
CA SER A 170 -14.24 -2.96 -16.19
C SER A 170 -15.55 -3.39 -15.52
N PHE A 171 -15.78 -4.70 -15.31
CA PHE A 171 -16.96 -5.20 -14.60
C PHE A 171 -17.03 -4.70 -13.15
N ALA A 172 -15.91 -4.75 -12.42
CA ALA A 172 -15.86 -4.25 -11.04
C ALA A 172 -16.19 -2.75 -10.96
N LEU A 173 -15.66 -1.95 -11.89
CA LEU A 173 -15.90 -0.51 -11.96
C LEU A 173 -17.34 -0.16 -12.35
N GLU A 174 -17.93 -0.89 -13.30
CA GLU A 174 -19.34 -0.74 -13.69
C GLU A 174 -20.30 -1.02 -12.52
N ARG A 175 -19.98 -1.98 -11.66
CA ARG A 175 -20.76 -2.26 -10.44
C ARG A 175 -20.56 -1.23 -9.33
N LEU A 176 -19.35 -0.70 -9.20
CA LEU A 176 -19.01 0.33 -8.22
C LEU A 176 -19.62 1.69 -8.57
N ALA A 177 -19.66 2.06 -9.85
CA ALA A 177 -20.13 3.35 -10.33
C ALA A 177 -21.54 3.78 -9.83
N PRO A 178 -22.58 2.92 -9.86
CA PRO A 178 -23.89 3.28 -9.31
C PRO A 178 -23.84 3.51 -7.79
N GLN A 179 -22.98 2.79 -7.07
CA GLN A 179 -22.91 2.76 -5.60
C GLN A 179 -21.79 3.65 -5.01
N ALA A 180 -21.13 4.48 -5.82
CA ALA A 180 -19.91 5.18 -5.46
C ALA A 180 -20.03 6.09 -4.22
N GLU A 181 -21.21 6.64 -3.94
CA GLU A 181 -21.47 7.49 -2.77
C GLU A 181 -21.43 6.72 -1.44
N SER A 182 -21.60 5.40 -1.48
CA SER A 182 -21.53 4.53 -0.29
C SER A 182 -20.09 4.13 0.08
N LEU A 183 -19.11 4.52 -0.75
CA LEU A 183 -17.71 4.17 -0.51
C LEU A 183 -17.12 5.01 0.61
N ASP A 184 -16.25 4.39 1.41
CA ASP A 184 -15.47 5.11 2.40
C ASP A 184 -14.30 5.87 1.75
N THR A 185 -13.64 6.73 2.53
CA THR A 185 -12.52 7.55 2.03
C THR A 185 -11.34 6.71 1.56
N VAL A 186 -11.12 5.54 2.16
CA VAL A 186 -10.03 4.63 1.79
C VAL A 186 -10.30 4.01 0.42
N GLY A 187 -11.53 3.56 0.17
CA GLY A 187 -11.93 2.98 -1.09
C GLY A 187 -11.94 4.00 -2.22
N VAL A 188 -12.41 5.22 -1.96
CA VAL A 188 -12.32 6.32 -2.94
C VAL A 188 -10.86 6.66 -3.26
N HIS A 189 -9.97 6.72 -2.26
CA HIS A 189 -8.55 6.94 -2.52
C HIS A 189 -7.93 5.85 -3.40
N ALA A 190 -8.23 4.58 -3.12
CA ALA A 190 -7.78 3.47 -3.95
C ALA A 190 -8.28 3.59 -5.40
N LEU A 191 -9.55 3.96 -5.60
CA LEU A 191 -10.11 4.16 -6.94
C LEU A 191 -9.55 5.39 -7.66
N ARG A 192 -9.15 6.45 -6.95
CA ARG A 192 -8.41 7.57 -7.55
C ARG A 192 -7.04 7.10 -8.06
N ILE A 193 -6.33 6.26 -7.31
CA ILE A 193 -5.07 5.65 -7.78
C ILE A 193 -5.31 4.77 -9.01
N VAL A 194 -6.35 3.91 -8.99
CA VAL A 194 -6.76 3.10 -10.15
C VAL A 194 -7.05 4.00 -11.35
N ALA A 195 -7.73 5.13 -11.16
CA ALA A 195 -8.04 6.07 -12.24
C ALA A 195 -6.77 6.62 -12.91
N HIS A 196 -5.75 6.96 -12.13
CA HIS A 196 -4.47 7.39 -12.69
C HIS A 196 -3.75 6.27 -13.44
N ALA A 197 -3.74 5.05 -12.90
CA ALA A 197 -3.12 3.91 -13.58
C ALA A 197 -3.81 3.55 -14.91
N VAL A 198 -5.15 3.68 -14.96
CA VAL A 198 -5.92 3.47 -16.21
C VAL A 198 -5.74 4.61 -17.20
N LYS A 199 -5.68 5.85 -16.71
CA LYS A 199 -5.49 7.05 -17.55
C LYS A 199 -4.10 7.08 -18.21
N TYR A 200 -3.07 6.60 -17.51
CA TYR A 200 -1.69 6.56 -17.96
C TYR A 200 -1.18 5.11 -17.97
N PRO A 201 -1.47 4.33 -19.04
CA PRO A 201 -1.14 2.90 -19.11
C PRO A 201 0.33 2.56 -18.93
N GLU A 202 1.24 3.52 -19.11
CA GLU A 202 2.67 3.43 -18.80
C GLU A 202 2.93 3.10 -17.32
N ALA A 203 2.00 3.44 -16.43
CA ALA A 203 2.05 3.06 -15.03
C ALA A 203 1.71 1.57 -14.79
N LEU A 204 0.95 0.94 -15.69
CA LEU A 204 0.58 -0.48 -15.61
C LEU A 204 1.76 -1.37 -16.00
N ARG A 205 1.79 -2.58 -15.43
CA ARG A 205 2.74 -3.63 -15.83
C ARG A 205 2.34 -4.26 -17.17
N PRO A 206 3.27 -4.92 -17.91
CA PRO A 206 3.05 -5.31 -19.29
C PRO A 206 1.76 -6.08 -19.57
N ARG A 207 1.44 -7.13 -18.80
CA ARG A 207 0.25 -7.97 -19.01
C ARG A 207 -1.05 -7.25 -18.69
N MET A 208 -1.06 -6.43 -17.64
CA MET A 208 -2.22 -5.59 -17.34
C MET A 208 -2.38 -4.48 -18.38
N ARG A 209 -1.28 -3.87 -18.83
CA ARG A 209 -1.28 -2.86 -19.91
C ARG A 209 -1.82 -3.43 -21.21
N GLN A 210 -1.42 -4.65 -21.58
CA GLN A 210 -1.92 -5.36 -22.76
C GLN A 210 -3.44 -5.55 -22.70
N SER A 211 -4.02 -5.70 -21.50
CA SER A 211 -5.48 -5.80 -21.35
C SER A 211 -6.24 -4.53 -21.78
N PHE A 212 -5.54 -3.40 -21.99
CA PHE A 212 -6.10 -2.14 -22.47
C PHE A 212 -5.83 -1.87 -23.95
N GLU A 213 -5.23 -2.82 -24.69
CA GLU A 213 -5.20 -2.78 -26.15
C GLU A 213 -6.61 -2.96 -26.74
N ASP A 214 -7.49 -3.68 -26.04
CA ASP A 214 -8.92 -3.70 -26.32
C ASP A 214 -9.56 -2.34 -25.97
N VAL A 215 -9.99 -1.64 -27.02
CA VAL A 215 -10.58 -0.30 -26.93
C VAL A 215 -11.88 -0.30 -26.11
N GLU A 216 -12.69 -1.36 -26.19
CA GLU A 216 -13.95 -1.46 -25.46
C GLU A 216 -13.71 -1.69 -23.97
N VAL A 217 -12.75 -2.54 -23.61
CA VAL A 217 -12.31 -2.71 -22.21
C VAL A 217 -11.85 -1.38 -21.63
N LYS A 218 -10.98 -0.67 -22.35
CA LYS A 218 -10.48 0.64 -21.93
C LYS A 218 -11.61 1.65 -21.75
N ARG A 219 -12.51 1.74 -22.72
CA ARG A 219 -13.68 2.65 -22.70
C ARG A 219 -14.58 2.38 -21.49
N ARG A 220 -14.87 1.11 -21.20
CA ARG A 220 -15.69 0.70 -20.04
C ARG A 220 -15.03 1.05 -18.71
N CYS A 221 -13.74 0.75 -18.55
CA CYS A 221 -12.97 1.14 -17.37
C CYS A 221 -13.00 2.65 -17.14
N VAL A 222 -12.70 3.44 -18.18
CA VAL A 222 -12.69 4.92 -18.10
C VAL A 222 -14.07 5.45 -17.74
N LYS A 223 -15.14 4.95 -18.38
CA LYS A 223 -16.52 5.36 -18.08
C LYS A 223 -16.90 5.08 -16.63
N GLY A 224 -16.61 3.87 -16.13
CA GLY A 224 -16.89 3.48 -14.74
C GLY A 224 -16.15 4.38 -13.74
N LEU A 225 -14.86 4.63 -13.97
CA LEU A 225 -14.04 5.51 -13.13
C LEU A 225 -14.52 6.96 -13.16
N GLN A 226 -14.86 7.51 -14.34
CA GLN A 226 -15.39 8.87 -14.45
C GLN A 226 -16.65 9.05 -13.60
N GLN A 227 -17.57 8.08 -13.63
CA GLN A 227 -18.78 8.13 -12.79
C GLN A 227 -18.46 8.09 -11.30
N VAL A 228 -17.54 7.20 -10.88
CA VAL A 228 -17.07 7.15 -9.49
C VAL A 228 -16.47 8.49 -9.06
N LEU A 229 -15.59 9.07 -9.87
CA LEU A 229 -14.91 10.34 -9.56
C LEU A 229 -15.89 11.51 -9.50
N LEU A 230 -16.85 11.58 -10.43
CA LEU A 230 -17.90 12.61 -10.42
C LEU A 230 -18.76 12.54 -9.14
N LYS A 231 -19.12 11.34 -8.69
CA LYS A 231 -19.91 11.17 -7.45
C LYS A 231 -19.11 11.44 -6.18
N THR A 232 -17.80 11.23 -6.22
CA THR A 232 -16.93 11.31 -5.03
C THR A 232 -16.01 12.54 -5.03
N HIS A 233 -16.21 13.50 -5.95
CA HIS A 233 -15.35 14.68 -6.11
C HIS A 233 -15.25 15.54 -4.86
N ARG A 234 -16.35 15.64 -4.08
CA ARG A 234 -16.40 16.43 -2.84
C ARG A 234 -15.77 15.73 -1.64
N MET A 235 -15.44 14.44 -1.75
CA MET A 235 -14.85 13.71 -0.63
C MET A 235 -13.41 14.18 -0.42
N VAL A 236 -13.19 14.75 0.76
CA VAL A 236 -11.87 15.16 1.23
C VAL A 236 -11.13 13.92 1.69
N ILE A 237 -10.08 13.55 0.96
CA ILE A 237 -9.19 12.48 1.37
C ILE A 237 -8.10 13.11 2.22
N GLN A 238 -8.10 12.76 3.51
CA GLN A 238 -7.00 13.13 4.39
C GLN A 238 -5.79 12.27 4.02
N CYS A 239 -4.79 12.91 3.42
CA CYS A 239 -3.43 12.38 3.34
C CYS A 239 -2.64 13.05 4.46
N PRO A 240 -2.64 12.51 5.69
CA PRO A 240 -1.90 13.12 6.78
C PRO A 240 -0.42 13.15 6.39
N THR A 241 0.11 14.35 6.23
CA THR A 241 1.53 14.50 5.99
C THR A 241 2.25 14.39 7.34
N MET A 242 3.16 13.42 7.42
CA MET A 242 3.98 13.22 8.61
C MET A 242 5.41 13.53 8.23
N SER A 243 5.77 14.82 8.33
CA SER A 243 7.14 15.27 8.11
C SER A 243 8.09 14.50 9.04
N SER A 244 8.87 13.57 8.51
CA SER A 244 9.84 12.80 9.27
C SER A 244 11.03 13.69 9.69
N LYS A 245 11.77 13.28 10.72
CA LYS A 245 13.03 13.97 11.07
C LYS A 245 14.00 14.02 9.88
N LEU A 246 13.94 12.99 9.03
CA LEU A 246 14.79 12.87 7.86
C LEU A 246 14.40 13.87 6.76
N GLN A 247 13.11 14.05 6.49
CA GLN A 247 12.63 15.07 5.55
C GLN A 247 13.04 16.48 5.99
N LYS A 248 12.90 16.80 7.28
CA LYS A 248 13.37 18.09 7.83
C LYS A 248 14.89 18.29 7.72
N ALA A 249 15.67 17.22 7.81
CA ALA A 249 17.11 17.29 7.61
C ALA A 249 17.45 17.51 6.14
N LEU A 250 16.73 16.85 5.23
CA LEU A 250 16.94 16.93 3.78
C LEU A 250 16.76 18.35 3.23
N GLU A 251 15.79 19.09 3.77
CA GLU A 251 15.56 20.49 3.42
C GLU A 251 16.83 21.37 3.53
N ARG A 252 17.67 21.12 4.54
CA ARG A 252 18.93 21.85 4.72
C ARG A 252 19.91 21.61 3.59
N TYR A 253 19.95 20.39 3.06
CA TYR A 253 20.80 20.06 1.91
C TYR A 253 20.32 20.77 0.64
N PHE A 254 19.00 20.87 0.41
CA PHE A 254 18.49 21.65 -0.72
C PHE A 254 18.78 23.14 -0.59
N GLN A 255 18.72 23.69 0.64
CA GLN A 255 19.09 25.08 0.91
C GLN A 255 20.58 25.32 0.68
N GLU A 256 21.46 24.43 1.15
CA GLU A 256 22.91 24.51 0.94
C GLU A 256 23.28 24.42 -0.54
N LEU A 257 22.62 23.51 -1.26
CA LEU A 257 22.77 23.38 -2.72
C LEU A 257 22.06 24.51 -3.50
N GLN A 258 21.33 25.40 -2.83
CA GLN A 258 20.53 26.48 -3.42
C GLN A 258 19.56 25.99 -4.50
N VAL A 259 18.97 24.81 -4.31
CA VAL A 259 17.98 24.25 -5.23
C VAL A 259 16.58 24.69 -4.81
N PRO A 260 15.80 25.32 -5.71
CA PRO A 260 14.39 25.61 -5.45
C PRO A 260 13.62 24.32 -5.14
N HIS A 261 12.80 24.32 -4.08
CA HIS A 261 11.99 23.16 -3.72
C HIS A 261 10.67 23.56 -3.04
N LEU A 262 9.63 22.74 -3.20
CA LEU A 262 8.39 22.83 -2.43
C LEU A 262 8.18 21.53 -1.65
N HIS A 263 7.64 21.66 -0.45
CA HIS A 263 7.28 20.53 0.41
C HIS A 263 5.86 20.07 0.13
N GLU A 264 5.66 18.76 0.12
CA GLU A 264 4.33 18.14 0.21
C GLU A 264 3.31 18.68 -0.81
N GLN A 265 3.78 18.99 -2.03
CA GLN A 265 2.93 19.44 -3.12
C GLN A 265 2.21 18.25 -3.77
N ALA A 266 0.90 18.36 -3.97
CA ALA A 266 0.15 17.30 -4.63
C ALA A 266 0.54 17.13 -6.10
N VAL A 267 0.83 15.88 -6.49
CA VAL A 267 1.14 15.44 -7.86
C VAL A 267 0.27 14.23 -8.20
N GLY A 268 -0.77 14.46 -9.01
CA GLY A 268 -1.77 13.43 -9.32
C GLY A 268 -2.48 12.95 -8.05
N PRO A 269 -2.50 11.62 -7.75
CA PRO A 269 -3.16 11.10 -6.56
C PRO A 269 -2.25 11.07 -5.33
N TYR A 270 -1.00 11.52 -5.45
CA TYR A 270 0.01 11.43 -4.42
C TYR A 270 0.53 12.80 -3.99
N VAL A 271 1.20 12.80 -2.84
CA VAL A 271 1.94 13.93 -2.31
C VAL A 271 3.38 13.44 -2.14
N PRO A 272 4.30 13.79 -3.04
CA PRO A 272 5.74 13.57 -2.83
C PRO A 272 6.25 14.38 -1.65
N ASP A 273 7.38 13.96 -1.07
CA ASP A 273 7.96 14.68 0.07
C ASP A 273 8.46 16.05 -0.36
N PHE A 274 9.15 16.10 -1.50
CA PHE A 274 9.57 17.33 -2.15
C PHE A 274 9.32 17.29 -3.64
N VAL A 275 9.11 18.46 -4.21
CA VAL A 275 9.14 18.69 -5.65
C VAL A 275 10.18 19.75 -5.98
N LEU A 276 10.97 19.50 -7.03
CA LEU A 276 12.00 20.39 -7.55
C LEU A 276 11.61 20.82 -8.99
N PRO A 277 12.32 21.80 -9.59
CA PRO A 277 12.18 22.14 -11.00
C PRO A 277 12.31 20.95 -11.94
N LEU A 278 11.87 21.12 -13.19
CA LEU A 278 11.90 20.08 -14.23
C LEU A 278 11.08 18.82 -13.88
N LYS A 279 10.02 18.96 -13.06
CA LYS A 279 9.13 17.88 -12.61
C LYS A 279 9.90 16.74 -11.93
N ILE A 280 10.76 17.08 -10.98
CA ILE A 280 11.46 16.10 -10.16
C ILE A 280 10.72 15.96 -8.84
N ALA A 281 10.35 14.73 -8.49
CA ALA A 281 9.79 14.36 -7.19
C ALA A 281 10.89 13.66 -6.37
N VAL A 282 11.07 14.07 -5.12
CA VAL A 282 12.00 13.41 -4.19
C VAL A 282 11.20 12.66 -3.13
N GLU A 283 11.52 11.39 -2.95
CA GLU A 283 10.93 10.50 -1.95
C GLU A 283 11.97 10.09 -0.91
N VAL A 284 11.68 10.35 0.36
CA VAL A 284 12.48 9.92 1.51
C VAL A 284 11.94 8.59 2.00
N ASP A 285 12.56 7.51 1.55
CA ASP A 285 12.04 6.16 1.79
C ASP A 285 12.45 5.63 3.17
N GLY A 286 11.55 5.80 4.14
CA GLY A 286 11.67 5.18 5.45
C GLY A 286 11.43 3.66 5.43
N TYR A 287 11.58 3.01 6.59
CA TYR A 287 11.40 1.55 6.74
C TYR A 287 10.08 1.01 6.17
N THR A 288 9.00 1.78 6.21
CA THR A 288 7.67 1.36 5.72
C THR A 288 7.57 1.33 4.18
N HIS A 289 8.55 1.89 3.47
CA HIS A 289 8.60 1.87 2.01
C HIS A 289 9.18 0.57 1.47
N PHE A 290 9.78 -0.25 2.31
CA PHE A 290 10.42 -1.52 1.97
C PHE A 290 9.69 -2.71 2.59
N TYR A 291 9.82 -3.87 1.97
CA TYR A 291 9.41 -5.12 2.62
C TYR A 291 10.33 -5.42 3.81
N ALA A 292 9.77 -6.01 4.86
CA ALA A 292 10.53 -6.46 6.01
C ALA A 292 11.61 -7.46 5.56
N PHE A 293 12.80 -7.35 6.18
CA PHE A 293 13.97 -8.16 5.85
C PHE A 293 14.46 -8.00 4.40
N SER A 294 14.15 -6.87 3.76
CA SER A 294 14.52 -6.61 2.37
C SER A 294 14.81 -5.13 2.13
N GLN A 295 15.60 -4.85 1.09
CA GLN A 295 15.77 -3.52 0.51
C GLN A 295 14.84 -3.32 -0.71
N ARG A 296 13.96 -4.28 -1.01
CA ARG A 296 12.95 -4.16 -2.06
C ARG A 296 11.81 -3.27 -1.61
N LEU A 297 11.42 -2.33 -2.47
CA LEU A 297 10.25 -1.48 -2.25
C LEU A 297 8.97 -2.28 -2.16
N THR A 298 8.03 -1.81 -1.34
CA THR A 298 6.67 -2.35 -1.33
C THR A 298 5.97 -2.05 -2.65
N ALA A 299 4.99 -2.89 -3.00
CA ALA A 299 4.15 -2.70 -4.17
C ALA A 299 3.49 -1.30 -4.23
N LYS A 300 3.15 -0.74 -3.06
CA LYS A 300 2.55 0.60 -2.96
C LYS A 300 3.56 1.70 -3.29
N SER A 301 4.76 1.61 -2.73
CA SER A 301 5.85 2.56 -3.03
C SER A 301 6.23 2.49 -4.51
N GLU A 302 6.31 1.29 -5.08
CA GLU A 302 6.60 1.12 -6.50
C GLU A 302 5.46 1.61 -7.40
N LEU A 303 4.19 1.35 -7.06
CA LEU A 303 3.04 1.89 -7.80
C LEU A 303 3.05 3.43 -7.79
N LYS A 304 3.34 4.05 -6.64
CA LYS A 304 3.47 5.51 -6.53
C LYS A 304 4.49 6.04 -7.53
N ARG A 305 5.67 5.42 -7.59
CA ARG A 305 6.73 5.80 -8.53
C ARG A 305 6.34 5.60 -9.98
N ARG A 306 5.73 4.46 -10.33
CA ARG A 306 5.23 4.20 -11.69
C ARG A 306 4.23 5.25 -12.14
N ILE A 307 3.29 5.64 -11.28
CA ILE A 307 2.31 6.68 -11.59
C ILE A 307 2.98 8.06 -11.73
N LEU A 308 3.91 8.43 -10.85
CA LEU A 308 4.66 9.69 -10.97
C LEU A 308 5.45 9.74 -12.29
N ARG A 309 6.19 8.67 -12.63
CA ARG A 309 6.90 8.56 -13.90
C ARG A 309 5.96 8.65 -15.11
N ALA A 310 4.81 7.98 -15.06
CA ALA A 310 3.81 8.06 -16.12
C ALA A 310 3.16 9.45 -16.25
N LEU A 311 3.18 10.26 -15.19
CA LEU A 311 2.81 11.68 -15.21
C LEU A 311 3.93 12.59 -15.76
N GLY A 312 5.05 12.00 -16.20
CA GLY A 312 6.22 12.71 -16.70
C GLY A 312 7.12 13.29 -15.60
N TRP A 313 7.06 12.73 -14.38
CA TRP A 313 7.93 13.15 -13.29
C TRP A 313 9.15 12.24 -13.19
N GLY A 314 10.31 12.87 -13.08
CA GLY A 314 11.49 12.20 -12.58
C GLY A 314 11.33 11.89 -11.09
N VAL A 315 11.74 10.70 -10.63
CA VAL A 315 11.62 10.32 -9.21
C VAL A 315 12.98 9.98 -8.62
N VAL A 316 13.46 10.84 -7.73
CA VAL A 316 14.65 10.61 -6.90
C VAL A 316 14.21 9.86 -5.64
N SER A 317 14.88 8.74 -5.35
CA SER A 317 14.62 7.91 -4.18
C SER A 317 15.79 8.00 -3.22
N LEU A 318 15.48 8.25 -1.94
CA LEU A 318 16.47 8.33 -0.88
C LEU A 318 16.17 7.23 0.17
N PRO A 319 16.63 5.98 -0.06
CA PRO A 319 16.50 4.90 0.91
C PRO A 319 17.17 5.24 2.23
N HIS A 320 16.46 5.08 3.35
CA HIS A 320 17.02 5.39 4.68
C HIS A 320 18.33 4.64 4.98
N PHE A 321 18.48 3.38 4.55
CA PHE A 321 19.69 2.59 4.83
C PHE A 321 20.91 3.14 4.10
N HIS A 322 20.76 3.59 2.84
CA HIS A 322 21.85 4.20 2.10
C HIS A 322 22.14 5.63 2.62
N TRP A 323 21.08 6.43 2.79
CA TRP A 323 21.22 7.82 3.20
C TRP A 323 21.85 8.00 4.59
N LEU A 324 21.56 7.10 5.54
CA LEU A 324 22.08 7.22 6.90
C LEU A 324 23.58 6.88 6.99
N GLU A 325 24.12 6.12 6.04
CA GLU A 325 25.53 5.72 6.02
C GLU A 325 26.46 6.81 5.47
N LEU A 326 25.92 7.73 4.64
CA LEU A 326 26.71 8.79 4.00
C LEU A 326 27.08 9.93 4.95
N GLY A 327 28.31 10.43 4.82
CA GLY A 327 28.78 11.68 5.40
C GLY A 327 28.12 12.91 4.77
N HIS A 328 28.39 14.11 5.31
CA HIS A 328 27.75 15.35 4.84
C HIS A 328 28.06 15.67 3.38
N GLN A 329 29.33 15.64 2.99
CA GLN A 329 29.75 15.92 1.62
C GLN A 329 29.27 14.85 0.63
N GLU A 330 29.32 13.58 1.04
CA GLU A 330 28.82 12.47 0.23
C GLU A 330 27.31 12.59 -0.03
N LYS A 331 26.52 13.06 0.94
CA LYS A 331 25.09 13.35 0.74
C LYS A 331 24.83 14.43 -0.31
N LEU A 332 25.63 15.49 -0.31
CA LEU A 332 25.50 16.56 -1.31
C LEU A 332 25.79 16.03 -2.72
N VAL A 333 26.90 15.30 -2.87
CA VAL A 333 27.28 14.67 -4.14
C VAL A 333 26.20 13.68 -4.59
N PHE A 334 25.75 12.80 -3.69
CA PHE A 334 24.70 11.84 -3.98
C PHE A 334 23.40 12.50 -4.44
N LEU A 335 22.97 13.60 -3.81
CA LEU A 335 21.78 14.34 -4.25
C LEU A 335 21.96 14.94 -5.65
N ILE A 336 23.11 15.54 -5.92
CA ILE A 336 23.44 16.13 -7.22
C ILE A 336 23.35 15.03 -8.29
N GLU A 337 24.06 13.93 -8.11
CA GLU A 337 24.11 12.81 -9.07
C GLU A 337 22.71 12.24 -9.34
N GLN A 338 21.90 12.02 -8.29
CA GLN A 338 20.54 11.50 -8.45
C GLN A 338 19.61 12.48 -9.17
N ILE A 339 19.76 13.78 -8.90
CA ILE A 339 18.97 14.84 -9.57
C ILE A 339 19.36 14.94 -11.04
N GLU A 340 20.65 14.89 -11.36
CA GLU A 340 21.15 14.94 -12.74
C GLU A 340 20.72 13.70 -13.53
N GLU A 341 20.85 12.51 -12.95
CA GLU A 341 20.42 11.23 -13.55
C GLU A 341 18.95 11.28 -13.95
N VAL A 342 18.09 11.71 -13.02
CA VAL A 342 16.64 11.72 -13.19
C VAL A 342 16.17 12.86 -14.10
N SER A 343 16.83 14.01 -14.08
CA SER A 343 16.48 15.17 -14.90
C SER A 343 17.08 15.13 -16.31
N GLN A 344 18.05 14.24 -16.56
CA GLN A 344 18.84 14.19 -17.79
C GLN A 344 19.45 15.56 -18.15
N SER A 345 19.74 16.37 -17.13
CA SER A 345 20.22 17.75 -17.24
C SER A 345 21.29 17.98 -16.18
N SER A 346 22.20 18.94 -16.41
CA SER A 346 23.16 19.29 -15.37
C SER A 346 22.49 19.97 -14.19
N PHE A 347 23.05 19.80 -13.00
CA PHE A 347 22.51 20.30 -11.75
C PHE A 347 22.37 21.82 -11.75
N SER A 348 23.31 22.51 -12.40
CA SER A 348 23.26 23.97 -12.55
C SER A 348 22.01 24.45 -13.31
N VAL A 349 21.47 23.63 -14.22
CA VAL A 349 20.22 23.94 -14.92
C VAL A 349 19.06 23.83 -13.93
N VAL A 350 18.98 22.73 -13.17
CA VAL A 350 17.94 22.53 -12.14
C VAL A 350 17.95 23.67 -11.12
N GLN A 351 19.14 24.04 -10.64
CA GLN A 351 19.35 25.10 -9.65
C GLN A 351 18.85 26.47 -10.12
N ARG A 352 19.02 26.80 -11.41
CA ARG A 352 18.62 28.07 -12.00
C ARG A 352 17.18 28.08 -12.52
N THR A 353 16.57 26.91 -12.65
CA THR A 353 15.20 26.80 -13.19
C THR A 353 14.21 27.20 -12.09
N PRO A 354 13.32 28.17 -12.34
CA PRO A 354 12.28 28.51 -11.37
C PRO A 354 11.27 27.38 -11.20
N LEU A 355 10.66 27.29 -10.01
CA LEU A 355 9.51 26.43 -9.76
C LEU A 355 8.26 27.04 -10.42
N GLU A 356 8.12 26.88 -11.72
CA GLU A 356 6.94 27.34 -12.45
C GLU A 356 5.74 26.39 -12.27
N GLY A 357 4.54 26.95 -12.19
CA GLY A 357 3.29 26.19 -12.31
C GLY A 357 2.78 25.48 -11.04
N PHE A 358 3.47 25.61 -9.90
CA PHE A 358 2.98 25.10 -8.61
C PHE A 358 2.55 26.26 -7.72
N SER A 359 1.24 26.51 -7.67
CA SER A 359 0.70 27.34 -6.58
C SER A 359 1.01 26.64 -5.26
N PRO A 360 1.60 27.35 -4.27
CA PRO A 360 1.79 26.77 -2.95
C PRO A 360 0.44 26.30 -2.42
N PRO A 361 0.39 25.20 -1.64
CA PRO A 361 -0.85 24.83 -0.99
C PRO A 361 -1.30 26.03 -0.15
N LEU A 362 -2.57 26.40 -0.24
CA LEU A 362 -3.18 27.36 0.69
C LEU A 362 -2.81 26.90 2.10
N HIS A 363 -1.84 27.58 2.70
CA HIS A 363 -1.56 27.47 4.13
C HIS A 363 -2.86 27.87 4.82
N ARG A 364 -3.73 26.90 5.11
CA ARG A 364 -4.64 27.05 6.23
C ARG A 364 -3.73 27.07 7.44
N SER A 365 -3.42 28.29 7.87
CA SER A 365 -2.90 28.62 9.19
C SER A 365 -3.40 27.58 10.18
N PHE A 366 -2.50 26.70 10.62
CA PHE A 366 -2.74 25.90 11.80
C PHE A 366 -2.83 26.89 12.94
N ASP A 367 -4.08 27.19 13.30
CA ASP A 367 -4.41 27.94 14.49
C ASP A 367 -3.71 27.26 15.67
N ARG A 368 -2.79 28.00 16.28
CA ARG A 368 -2.06 27.57 17.47
C ARG A 368 -3.08 27.41 18.58
N ARG A 369 -3.64 26.20 18.75
CA ARG A 369 -4.36 25.91 19.99
C ARG A 369 -3.33 25.95 21.14
N PRO A 370 -3.54 26.80 22.16
CA PRO A 370 -2.60 26.91 23.26
C PRO A 370 -2.60 25.61 24.06
N LYS A 371 -1.40 25.23 24.53
CA LYS A 371 -1.20 24.19 25.53
C LYS A 371 -1.96 24.57 26.80
N GLY A 372 -3.16 24.04 26.99
CA GLY A 372 -3.91 24.10 28.24
C GLY A 372 -3.82 22.77 28.97
N LYS A 373 -3.05 22.73 30.06
CA LYS A 373 -3.21 21.74 31.13
C LYS A 373 -4.62 21.89 31.69
N LEU A 374 -5.37 20.80 31.82
CA LEU A 374 -6.48 20.71 32.77
C LEU A 374 -6.38 19.37 33.50
N TYR A 375 -5.70 19.43 34.64
CA TYR A 375 -6.09 18.67 35.83
C TYR A 375 -7.42 19.25 36.34
N GLY A 376 -8.34 18.39 36.79
CA GLY A 376 -9.53 18.84 37.49
C GLY A 376 -10.55 17.72 37.72
N HIS A 377 -10.64 17.28 38.96
CA HIS A 377 -11.65 16.38 39.53
C HIS A 377 -13.09 16.89 39.46
N GLN A 378 -14.01 15.98 39.84
CA GLN A 378 -15.43 16.14 40.25
C GLN A 378 -16.42 15.84 39.12
N ARG A 379 -17.43 14.97 39.26
CA ARG A 379 -17.96 14.14 40.36
C ARG A 379 -18.49 12.84 39.75
#